data_AF-A0A6G6Z1J9-F1
#
_entry.id   AF-A0A6G6Z1J9-F1
#
_cell.length_a   1.000
_cell.length_b   1.000
_cell.length_c   1.000
_cell.angle_alpha   90.00
_cell.angle_beta   90.00
_cell.angle_gamma   90.00
#
_symmetry.space_group_name_H-M   'P 1'
#
loop_
_entity.id
_entity.type
_entity.pdbx_description
1 polymer ?
#
loop_
_entity_poly.entity_id
_entity_poly.type
_entity_poly.pdbx_seq_one_letter_code
_entity_poly.pdbx_strand_id
1 'polypeptide(L)'
;MTPDQFIKKWKAAELKERSAAQSHFIDLCRMLDEPAPTDVDPTGDWYAFERGATKTTGGEGWADVWKRDHFGWEYKGKRKDLNAAFAQLQQYALALENPPLLVVCDLDRFRIHTNWTNSISEVHDFSLEDLRDANVRQKLKWVFTDPDQLKPGKTRQALTEEAAAEFAKLAQRLRDRGHEAETVAHFINRLVFCMFAEDVDLLPNKMFKRMLEHAATRPDDFQALATDLFKAMQSGGRVGFEQVAWFNGGLFNDDSALPLNADDIAITLKAARLDWAEVDPSILGTLFERGLDPDKRSQLGAHYTDREKIMMIVDPVIVRPWLAEWEAAKTAIASSVDKSRTAKSAGARTKAHDQAVSDYRAFSNTTEFQLYAHLTPIEDGSFVPKTAFNGIDLDEVGSLGHLVVSLIRIA
;
A
#
# COMPACT_ATOMS: atom_id res chain seq x y z
N MET A 1 15.40 22.58 24.94
CA MET A 1 14.96 21.64 26.00
C MET A 1 15.88 20.43 25.93
N THR A 2 16.27 19.78 27.04
CA THR A 2 17.11 18.56 26.96
C THR A 2 16.26 17.30 26.70
N PRO A 3 16.81 16.21 26.12
CA PRO A 3 16.08 14.96 25.93
C PRO A 3 15.47 14.42 27.23
N ASP A 4 16.22 14.46 28.34
CA ASP A 4 15.74 13.97 29.63
C ASP A 4 14.57 14.79 30.18
N GLN A 5 14.56 16.11 29.95
CA GLN A 5 13.43 16.96 30.29
C GLN A 5 12.20 16.64 29.43
N PHE A 6 12.39 16.42 28.13
CA PHE A 6 11.33 16.05 27.19
C PHE A 6 10.68 14.71 27.60
N ILE A 7 11.51 13.69 27.81
CA ILE A 7 11.07 12.35 28.24
C ILE A 7 10.32 12.44 29.57
N LYS A 8 10.87 13.14 30.57
CA LYS A 8 10.24 13.28 31.89
C LYS A 8 8.86 13.94 31.77
N LYS A 9 8.73 14.98 30.94
CA LYS A 9 7.46 15.70 30.74
C LYS A 9 6.40 14.80 30.11
N TRP A 10 6.72 14.15 28.98
CA TRP A 10 5.72 13.43 28.18
C TRP A 10 5.43 12.02 28.68
N LYS A 11 6.39 11.40 29.38
CA LYS A 11 6.14 10.15 30.12
C LYS A 11 5.08 10.33 31.22
N ALA A 12 5.09 11.47 31.91
CA ALA A 12 4.11 11.81 32.95
C ALA A 12 2.80 12.41 32.43
N ALA A 13 2.71 12.75 31.14
CA ALA A 13 1.51 13.36 30.58
C ALA A 13 0.36 12.35 30.48
N GLU A 14 -0.81 12.75 30.99
CA GLU A 14 -2.11 12.05 30.89
C GLU A 14 -3.14 12.85 30.08
N LEU A 15 -2.67 13.87 29.34
CA LEU A 15 -3.51 14.77 28.55
C LEU A 15 -4.19 14.01 27.38
N LYS A 16 -5.37 14.50 26.97
CA LYS A 16 -6.07 14.00 25.78
C LYS A 16 -5.29 14.41 24.52
N GLU A 17 -5.33 13.58 23.48
CA GLU A 17 -4.66 13.76 22.17
C GLU A 17 -4.72 15.21 21.65
N ARG A 18 -5.93 15.73 21.41
CA ARG A 18 -6.14 17.11 20.89
C ARG A 18 -5.53 18.21 21.75
N SER A 19 -5.40 18.00 23.07
CA SER A 19 -4.79 18.98 23.97
C SER A 19 -3.27 18.85 24.09
N ALA A 20 -2.70 17.75 23.59
CA ALA A 20 -1.29 17.40 23.78
C ALA A 20 -0.46 17.53 22.51
N ALA A 21 -1.01 17.23 21.33
CA ALA A 21 -0.28 17.08 20.07
C ALA A 21 0.60 18.31 19.72
N GLN A 22 0.02 19.50 19.62
CA GLN A 22 0.77 20.72 19.27
C GLN A 22 1.85 21.04 20.31
N SER A 23 1.53 20.93 21.60
CA SER A 23 2.50 21.19 22.68
C SER A 23 3.65 20.17 22.66
N HIS A 24 3.35 18.89 22.38
CA HIS A 24 4.34 17.84 22.26
C HIS A 24 5.26 18.10 21.08
N PHE A 25 4.69 18.45 19.93
CA PHE A 25 5.46 18.75 18.74
C PHE A 25 6.35 19.99 18.90
N ILE A 26 5.86 21.06 19.54
CA ILE A 26 6.67 22.25 19.82
C ILE A 26 7.85 21.91 20.76
N ASP A 27 7.62 21.10 21.79
CA ASP A 27 8.70 20.67 22.67
C ASP A 27 9.70 19.74 21.96
N LEU A 28 9.23 18.93 21.00
CA LEU A 28 10.08 18.10 20.15
C LEU A 28 10.99 18.99 19.30
N CYS A 29 10.45 20.04 18.67
CA CYS A 29 11.21 21.04 17.93
C CYS A 29 12.30 21.67 18.83
N ARG A 30 11.93 22.10 20.04
CA ARG A 30 12.87 22.65 21.04
C ARG A 30 13.92 21.66 21.56
N MET A 31 13.62 20.36 21.54
CA MET A 31 14.57 19.32 21.93
C MET A 31 15.58 19.06 20.81
N LEU A 32 15.11 19.10 19.56
CA LEU A 32 15.93 18.88 18.37
C LEU A 32 16.64 20.14 17.88
N ASP A 33 16.37 21.30 18.47
CA ASP A 33 16.85 22.61 17.99
C ASP A 33 16.36 22.89 16.54
N GLU A 34 15.07 22.66 16.32
CA GLU A 34 14.35 22.93 15.07
C GLU A 34 13.28 24.01 15.32
N PRO A 35 12.97 24.85 14.32
CA PRO A 35 11.88 25.81 14.41
C PRO A 35 10.52 25.10 14.43
N ALA A 36 9.55 25.64 15.17
CA ALA A 36 8.15 25.21 15.07
C ALA A 36 7.47 25.85 13.84
N PRO A 37 6.34 25.31 13.33
CA PRO A 37 5.67 25.83 12.13
C PRO A 37 5.47 27.35 12.14
N THR A 38 4.88 27.87 13.21
CA THR A 38 4.55 29.30 13.37
C THR A 38 5.77 30.22 13.49
N ASP A 39 6.96 29.67 13.77
CA ASP A 39 8.18 30.46 13.92
C ASP A 39 8.76 30.88 12.56
N VAL A 40 8.52 30.06 11.53
CA VAL A 40 9.17 30.19 10.20
C VAL A 40 8.18 30.30 9.05
N ASP A 41 6.93 29.88 9.24
CA ASP A 41 5.88 29.96 8.23
C ASP A 41 4.55 30.45 8.83
N PRO A 42 4.39 31.77 9.01
CA PRO A 42 3.18 32.34 9.59
C PRO A 42 1.93 32.15 8.72
N THR A 43 2.09 31.92 7.41
CA THR A 43 0.98 31.71 6.47
C THR A 43 0.61 30.23 6.34
N GLY A 44 1.52 29.32 6.71
CA GLY A 44 1.31 27.87 6.66
C GLY A 44 1.34 27.32 5.23
N ASP A 45 2.07 27.97 4.33
CA ASP A 45 2.16 27.62 2.91
C ASP A 45 3.02 26.38 2.65
N TRP A 46 4.00 26.10 3.51
CA TRP A 46 4.97 25.01 3.38
C TRP A 46 5.29 24.32 4.72
N TYR A 47 4.89 24.87 5.86
CA TYR A 47 5.01 24.24 7.18
C TYR A 47 3.89 24.70 8.12
N ALA A 48 2.97 23.80 8.48
CA ALA A 48 1.77 24.16 9.23
C ALA A 48 1.33 23.08 10.24
N PHE A 49 0.63 23.53 11.28
CA PHE A 49 -0.25 22.67 12.08
C PHE A 49 -1.61 22.55 11.39
N GLU A 50 -2.28 21.42 11.61
CA GLU A 50 -3.65 21.18 11.12
C GLU A 50 -3.77 21.54 9.63
N ARG A 51 -2.86 21.00 8.81
CA ARG A 51 -2.92 21.22 7.36
C ARG A 51 -4.11 20.43 6.82
N GLY A 52 -5.12 21.18 6.38
CA GLY A 52 -6.28 20.61 5.71
C GLY A 52 -5.84 19.89 4.44
N ALA A 53 -6.21 18.63 4.36
CA ALA A 53 -6.02 17.79 3.20
C ALA A 53 -7.39 17.21 2.85
N THR A 54 -7.99 17.69 1.77
CA THR A 54 -9.27 17.15 1.31
C THR A 54 -9.10 15.65 1.09
N LYS A 55 -9.91 14.84 1.78
CA LYS A 55 -9.79 13.38 1.72
C LYS A 55 -9.96 12.91 0.29
N THR A 56 -9.13 11.96 -0.14
CA THR A 56 -9.28 11.30 -1.45
C THR A 56 -10.64 10.57 -1.57
N THR A 57 -11.31 10.29 -0.46
CA THR A 57 -12.63 9.62 -0.38
C THR A 57 -13.79 10.54 0.00
N GLY A 58 -13.61 11.87 -0.01
CA GLY A 58 -14.62 12.82 0.48
C GLY A 58 -14.62 12.93 2.01
N GLY A 59 -14.59 14.18 2.49
CA GLY A 59 -14.43 14.56 3.89
C GLY A 59 -13.22 15.48 4.10
N GLU A 60 -13.19 16.17 5.24
CA GLU A 60 -12.02 16.93 5.68
C GLU A 60 -11.08 16.00 6.48
N GLY A 61 -9.89 15.74 5.93
CA GLY A 61 -8.78 15.10 6.62
C GLY A 61 -7.78 16.18 7.01
N TRP A 62 -7.08 15.98 8.12
CA TRP A 62 -6.10 16.94 8.60
C TRP A 62 -4.87 16.13 8.98
N ALA A 63 -3.70 16.52 8.49
CA ALA A 63 -2.47 16.12 9.17
C ALA A 63 -2.28 17.06 10.35
N ASP A 64 -2.01 16.51 11.54
CA ASP A 64 -1.74 17.32 12.72
C ASP A 64 -0.57 18.28 12.49
N VAL A 65 0.46 17.81 11.77
CA VAL A 65 1.56 18.66 11.30
C VAL A 65 1.97 18.25 9.89
N TRP A 66 2.30 19.21 9.05
CA TRP A 66 2.81 18.96 7.71
C TRP A 66 3.91 19.94 7.36
N LYS A 67 4.98 19.42 6.75
CA LYS A 67 6.07 20.21 6.17
C LYS A 67 6.31 19.73 4.73
N ARG A 68 6.18 20.63 3.76
CA ARG A 68 6.38 20.35 2.33
C ARG A 68 7.72 19.68 2.09
N ASP A 69 7.72 18.69 1.21
CA ASP A 69 8.89 17.87 0.82
C ASP A 69 9.56 17.11 1.98
N HIS A 70 8.99 17.11 3.18
CA HIS A 70 9.59 16.48 4.36
C HIS A 70 8.68 15.43 4.96
N PHE A 71 7.54 15.83 5.52
CA PHE A 71 6.68 14.89 6.22
C PHE A 71 5.21 15.31 6.26
N GLY A 72 4.34 14.30 6.34
CA GLY A 72 3.05 14.40 7.02
C GLY A 72 3.18 13.76 8.40
N TRP A 73 2.54 14.34 9.42
CA TRP A 73 2.59 13.86 10.80
C TRP A 73 1.19 13.75 11.39
N GLU A 74 0.89 12.59 11.95
CA GLU A 74 -0.39 12.28 12.61
C GLU A 74 -0.15 11.84 14.06
N TYR A 75 -0.90 12.42 14.99
CA TYR A 75 -0.91 12.01 16.39
C TYR A 75 -2.06 11.05 16.69
N LYS A 76 -1.85 10.25 17.74
CA LYS A 76 -2.91 9.58 18.48
C LYS A 76 -2.73 9.77 19.98
N GLY A 77 -3.79 9.51 20.72
CA GLY A 77 -3.72 9.44 22.18
C GLY A 77 -2.75 8.36 22.64
N LYS A 78 -2.22 8.51 23.85
CA LYS A 78 -1.22 7.61 24.42
C LYS A 78 -1.63 6.14 24.36
N ARG A 79 -0.74 5.30 23.79
CA ARG A 79 -0.91 3.84 23.58
C ARG A 79 -2.08 3.46 22.68
N LYS A 80 -2.51 4.36 21.79
CA LYS A 80 -3.49 4.07 20.74
C LYS A 80 -2.83 3.40 19.54
N ASP A 81 -3.66 2.88 18.65
CA ASP A 81 -3.21 2.16 17.47
C ASP A 81 -2.58 3.09 16.42
N LEU A 82 -1.26 2.99 16.29
CA LEU A 82 -0.47 3.72 15.30
C LEU A 82 -0.66 3.19 13.87
N ASN A 83 -1.10 1.94 13.69
CA ASN A 83 -1.43 1.43 12.35
C ASN A 83 -2.66 2.15 11.79
N ALA A 84 -3.67 2.39 12.63
CA ALA A 84 -4.84 3.17 12.26
C ALA A 84 -4.48 4.63 11.92
N ALA A 85 -3.53 5.23 12.66
CA ALA A 85 -2.99 6.55 12.35
C ALA A 85 -2.28 6.58 11.00
N PHE A 86 -1.47 5.56 10.72
CA PHE A 86 -0.73 5.46 9.47
C PHE A 86 -1.68 5.29 8.29
N ALA A 87 -2.67 4.42 8.40
CA ALA A 87 -3.70 4.25 7.37
C ALA A 87 -4.47 5.55 7.09
N GLN A 88 -4.77 6.35 8.12
CA GLN A 88 -5.38 7.68 7.96
C GLN A 88 -4.45 8.65 7.23
N LEU A 89 -3.20 8.74 7.65
CA LEU A 89 -2.23 9.64 7.06
C LEU A 89 -1.92 9.27 5.60
N GLN A 90 -1.86 7.98 5.28
CA GLN A 90 -1.66 7.47 3.92
C GLN A 90 -2.80 7.87 2.97
N GLN A 91 -4.05 7.92 3.45
CA GLN A 91 -5.20 8.34 2.63
C GLN A 91 -5.07 9.79 2.12
N TYR A 92 -4.32 10.66 2.82
CA TYR A 92 -4.18 12.07 2.48
C TYR A 92 -2.78 12.44 2.02
N ALA A 93 -1.86 11.47 1.92
CA ALA A 93 -0.49 11.71 1.49
C ALA A 93 -0.44 12.50 0.18
N LEU A 94 -1.25 12.15 -0.83
CA LEU A 94 -1.31 12.88 -2.11
C LEU A 94 -1.77 14.34 -1.95
N ALA A 95 -2.81 14.57 -1.13
CA ALA A 95 -3.30 15.92 -0.84
C ALA A 95 -2.29 16.75 -0.02
N LEU A 96 -1.36 16.09 0.66
CA LEU A 96 -0.21 16.68 1.35
C LEU A 96 1.03 16.82 0.46
N GLU A 97 0.88 16.77 -0.87
CA GLU A 97 1.96 16.84 -1.87
C GLU A 97 2.90 15.62 -1.83
N ASN A 98 2.38 14.46 -1.41
CA ASN A 98 3.05 13.17 -1.30
C ASN A 98 4.42 13.25 -0.60
N PRO A 99 4.46 13.65 0.69
CA PRO A 99 5.71 13.85 1.40
C PRO A 99 6.48 12.52 1.51
N PRO A 100 7.83 12.57 1.51
CA PRO A 100 8.66 11.37 1.53
C PRO A 100 8.59 10.60 2.84
N LEU A 101 8.11 11.21 3.93
CA LEU A 101 7.96 10.59 5.24
C LEU A 101 6.54 10.75 5.77
N LEU A 102 5.97 9.68 6.29
CA LEU A 102 4.69 9.67 7.01
C LEU A 102 4.98 9.28 8.46
N VAL A 103 4.86 10.23 9.37
CA VAL A 103 5.19 10.03 10.77
C VAL A 103 3.93 9.88 11.59
N VAL A 104 3.88 8.85 12.43
CA VAL A 104 2.79 8.66 13.39
C VAL A 104 3.34 8.61 14.80
N CYS A 105 2.65 9.27 15.74
CA CYS A 105 3.11 9.38 17.11
C CYS A 105 1.96 9.29 18.11
N ASP A 106 2.13 8.52 19.19
CA ASP A 106 1.13 8.43 20.26
C ASP A 106 1.57 9.17 21.54
N LEU A 107 2.45 10.16 21.42
CA LEU A 107 3.13 10.88 22.52
C LEU A 107 4.14 10.04 23.32
N ASP A 108 4.18 8.72 23.14
CA ASP A 108 5.14 7.81 23.81
C ASP A 108 6.05 7.09 22.82
N ARG A 109 5.55 6.85 21.61
CA ARG A 109 6.20 6.09 20.55
C ARG A 109 6.06 6.85 19.23
N PHE A 110 7.09 6.72 18.41
CA PHE A 110 7.19 7.31 17.09
C PHE A 110 7.36 6.20 16.06
N ARG A 111 6.69 6.32 14.93
CA ARG A 111 6.97 5.53 13.73
C ARG A 111 7.15 6.45 12.55
N ILE A 112 8.30 6.38 11.92
CA ILE A 112 8.60 7.08 10.67
C ILE A 112 8.47 6.06 9.55
N HIS A 113 7.46 6.23 8.71
CA HIS A 113 7.26 5.41 7.52
C HIS A 113 7.84 6.13 6.30
N THR A 114 8.68 5.45 5.53
CA THR A 114 9.23 5.99 4.29
C THR A 114 8.23 5.84 3.14
N ASN A 115 8.05 6.88 2.32
CA ASN A 115 6.99 6.99 1.32
C ASN A 115 7.54 7.44 -0.06
N TRP A 116 8.68 6.88 -0.49
CA TRP A 116 9.16 7.04 -1.86
C TRP A 116 8.53 5.98 -2.77
N THR A 117 8.13 6.37 -3.98
CA THR A 117 7.44 5.47 -4.91
C THR A 117 8.33 4.37 -5.49
N ASN A 118 9.65 4.58 -5.54
CA ASN A 118 10.61 3.72 -6.23
C ASN A 118 11.56 2.99 -5.27
N SER A 119 11.29 3.03 -3.97
CA SER A 119 12.02 2.26 -2.96
C SER A 119 11.09 1.30 -2.24
N ILE A 120 11.66 0.31 -1.56
CA ILE A 120 10.88 -0.41 -0.54
C ILE A 120 10.49 0.57 0.57
N SER A 121 9.39 0.30 1.28
CA SER A 121 9.07 1.04 2.49
C SER A 121 9.85 0.46 3.68
N GLU A 122 10.44 1.33 4.50
CA GLU A 122 11.01 1.03 5.80
C GLU A 122 10.23 1.78 6.89
N VAL A 123 10.20 1.19 8.09
CA VAL A 123 9.61 1.79 9.27
C VAL A 123 10.67 1.93 10.36
N HIS A 124 10.92 3.15 10.80
CA HIS A 124 11.74 3.41 11.99
C HIS A 124 10.83 3.60 13.19
N ASP A 125 10.83 2.63 14.10
CA ASP A 125 9.99 2.60 15.31
C ASP A 125 10.85 2.74 16.57
N PHE A 126 10.52 3.71 17.43
CA PHE A 126 11.21 3.94 18.70
C PHE A 126 10.31 4.65 19.73
N SER A 127 10.61 4.46 21.00
CA SER A 127 9.91 5.06 22.15
C SER A 127 10.54 6.39 22.60
N LEU A 128 9.89 7.07 23.54
CA LEU A 128 10.47 8.22 24.25
C LEU A 128 11.79 7.86 24.92
N GLU A 129 11.92 6.67 25.51
CA GLU A 129 13.13 6.29 26.24
C GLU A 129 14.34 6.18 25.31
N ASP A 130 14.11 5.74 24.06
CA ASP A 130 15.13 5.62 23.03
C ASP A 130 15.69 6.99 22.60
N LEU A 131 14.98 8.10 22.85
CA LEU A 131 15.48 9.45 22.59
C LEU A 131 16.71 9.83 23.42
N ARG A 132 17.11 9.01 24.41
CA ARG A 132 18.42 9.16 25.08
C ARG A 132 19.58 8.86 24.12
N ASP A 133 19.38 8.00 23.13
CA ASP A 133 20.36 7.73 22.08
C ASP A 133 20.41 8.89 21.08
N ALA A 134 21.61 9.41 20.83
CA ALA A 134 21.85 10.46 19.85
C ALA A 134 21.50 10.02 18.42
N ASN A 135 21.68 8.73 18.08
CA ASN A 135 21.35 8.22 16.74
C ASN A 135 19.85 8.24 16.48
N VAL A 136 19.03 7.93 17.49
CA VAL A 136 17.56 8.00 17.38
C VAL A 136 17.12 9.45 17.20
N ARG A 137 17.69 10.38 17.98
CA ARG A 137 17.42 11.82 17.79
C ARG A 137 17.90 12.32 16.44
N GLN A 138 18.99 11.79 15.90
CA GLN A 138 19.49 12.15 14.58
C GLN A 138 18.51 11.75 13.47
N LYS A 139 17.88 10.57 13.58
CA LYS A 139 16.80 10.16 12.66
C LYS A 139 15.65 11.15 12.68
N LEU A 140 15.19 11.54 13.88
CA LEU A 140 14.17 12.59 14.00
C LEU A 140 14.65 13.91 13.40
N LYS A 141 15.89 14.34 13.64
CA LYS A 141 16.44 15.56 13.02
C LYS A 141 16.39 15.49 11.49
N TRP A 142 16.71 14.35 10.89
CA TRP A 142 16.60 14.14 9.44
C TRP A 142 15.17 14.26 8.92
N VAL A 143 14.16 13.82 9.67
CA VAL A 143 12.74 14.07 9.32
C VAL A 143 12.49 15.57 9.06
N PHE A 144 13.09 16.44 9.87
CA PHE A 144 12.90 17.89 9.77
C PHE A 144 13.82 18.56 8.74
N THR A 145 14.99 18.00 8.44
CA THR A 145 16.07 18.74 7.75
C THR A 145 16.55 18.11 6.46
N ASP A 146 16.61 16.78 6.39
CA ASP A 146 17.12 16.03 5.24
C ASP A 146 16.47 14.64 5.20
N PRO A 147 15.23 14.54 4.70
CA PRO A 147 14.48 13.28 4.63
C PRO A 147 15.21 12.18 3.84
N ASP A 148 16.02 12.54 2.84
CA ASP A 148 16.71 11.59 1.98
C ASP A 148 17.73 10.72 2.74
N GLN A 149 18.19 11.14 3.93
CA GLN A 149 19.02 10.30 4.82
C GLN A 149 18.27 9.06 5.35
N LEU A 150 16.94 9.12 5.35
CA LEU A 150 16.07 8.00 5.72
C LEU A 150 15.56 7.22 4.50
N LYS A 151 15.98 7.59 3.29
CA LYS A 151 15.57 6.90 2.08
C LYS A 151 16.12 5.47 2.06
N PRO A 152 15.27 4.46 1.90
CA PRO A 152 15.72 3.07 1.83
C PRO A 152 16.70 2.86 0.68
N GLY A 153 17.82 2.19 0.96
CA GLY A 153 18.86 1.94 -0.03
C GLY A 153 18.49 0.86 -1.07
N LYS A 154 17.41 0.11 -0.82
CA LYS A 154 16.95 -0.98 -1.68
C LYS A 154 15.74 -0.54 -2.51
N THR A 155 15.85 -0.71 -3.83
CA THR A 155 14.73 -0.44 -4.75
C THR A 155 13.81 -1.65 -4.84
N ARG A 156 12.56 -1.42 -5.25
CA ARG A 156 11.60 -2.49 -5.55
C ARG A 156 12.11 -3.42 -6.65
N GLN A 157 12.79 -2.86 -7.66
CA GLN A 157 13.46 -3.64 -8.70
C GLN A 157 14.52 -4.57 -8.10
N ALA A 158 15.41 -4.06 -7.22
CA ALA A 158 16.43 -4.89 -6.60
C ALA A 158 15.83 -6.01 -5.73
N LEU A 159 14.73 -5.74 -5.03
CA LEU A 159 13.98 -6.75 -4.29
C LEU A 159 13.39 -7.82 -5.21
N THR A 160 12.77 -7.40 -6.31
CA THR A 160 12.18 -8.27 -7.35
C THR A 160 13.24 -9.16 -7.99
N GLU A 161 14.41 -8.60 -8.30
CA GLU A 161 15.53 -9.35 -8.87
C GLU A 161 16.12 -10.37 -7.88
N GLU A 162 16.18 -10.04 -6.59
CA GLU A 162 16.60 -10.99 -5.54
C GLU A 162 15.61 -12.16 -5.44
N ALA A 163 14.31 -11.87 -5.38
CA ALA A 163 13.27 -12.89 -5.35
C ALA A 163 13.38 -13.80 -6.58
N ALA A 164 13.49 -13.22 -7.79
CA ALA A 164 13.62 -13.97 -9.03
C ALA A 164 14.85 -14.89 -9.03
N ALA A 165 15.97 -14.43 -8.48
CA ALA A 165 17.19 -15.22 -8.40
C ALA A 165 17.05 -16.45 -7.49
N GLU A 166 16.31 -16.35 -6.37
CA GLU A 166 16.06 -17.50 -5.50
C GLU A 166 15.16 -18.55 -6.20
N PHE A 167 14.11 -18.12 -6.91
CA PHE A 167 13.28 -19.06 -7.66
C PHE A 167 13.98 -19.67 -8.87
N ALA A 168 14.86 -18.94 -9.55
CA ALA A 168 15.67 -19.51 -10.62
C ALA A 168 16.56 -20.67 -10.11
N LYS A 169 17.14 -20.52 -8.90
CA LYS A 169 17.89 -21.61 -8.24
C LYS A 169 16.98 -22.78 -7.88
N LEU A 170 15.79 -22.51 -7.32
CA LEU A 170 14.82 -23.55 -6.98
C LEU A 170 14.37 -24.32 -8.23
N ALA A 171 14.05 -23.62 -9.32
CA ALA A 171 13.64 -24.20 -10.58
C ALA A 171 14.71 -25.13 -11.14
N GLN A 172 15.97 -24.68 -11.13
CA GLN A 172 17.08 -25.49 -11.61
C GLN A 172 17.24 -26.76 -10.79
N ARG A 173 17.20 -26.66 -9.45
CA ARG A 173 17.32 -27.82 -8.56
C ARG A 173 16.21 -28.85 -8.76
N LEU A 174 14.97 -28.40 -9.00
CA LEU A 174 13.85 -29.29 -9.29
C LEU A 174 14.04 -30.00 -10.64
N ARG A 175 14.48 -29.28 -11.67
CA ARG A 175 14.78 -29.87 -12.99
C ARG A 175 15.96 -30.84 -12.96
N ASP A 176 17.01 -30.54 -12.20
CA ASP A 176 18.17 -31.42 -12.01
C ASP A 176 17.76 -32.77 -11.38
N ARG A 177 16.64 -32.79 -10.65
CA ARG A 177 16.02 -34.01 -10.10
C ARG A 177 15.03 -34.69 -11.05
N GLY A 178 14.91 -34.22 -12.28
CA GLY A 178 14.10 -34.83 -13.34
C GLY A 178 12.64 -34.38 -13.39
N HIS A 179 12.27 -33.28 -12.73
CA HIS A 179 10.93 -32.70 -12.90
C HIS A 179 10.82 -31.92 -14.22
N GLU A 180 9.71 -32.12 -14.94
CA GLU A 180 9.42 -31.43 -16.20
C GLU A 180 9.36 -29.91 -16.02
N ALA A 181 9.89 -29.16 -16.99
CA ALA A 181 10.01 -27.70 -16.91
C ALA A 181 8.65 -27.01 -16.68
N GLU A 182 7.60 -27.48 -17.36
CA GLU A 182 6.24 -26.95 -17.21
C GLU A 182 5.68 -27.18 -15.79
N THR A 183 5.86 -28.38 -15.24
CA THR A 183 5.44 -28.70 -13.87
C THR A 183 6.18 -27.85 -12.84
N VAL A 184 7.50 -27.67 -13.01
CA VAL A 184 8.32 -26.82 -12.15
C VAL A 184 7.87 -25.36 -12.24
N ALA A 185 7.61 -24.85 -13.44
CA ALA A 185 7.17 -23.48 -13.64
C ALA A 185 5.81 -23.22 -12.98
N HIS A 186 4.85 -24.13 -13.18
CA HIS A 186 3.53 -24.04 -12.57
C HIS A 186 3.59 -24.10 -11.03
N PHE A 187 4.40 -25.00 -10.50
CA PHE A 187 4.62 -25.12 -9.06
C PHE A 187 5.25 -23.85 -8.48
N ILE A 188 6.27 -23.27 -9.12
CA ILE A 188 6.89 -22.02 -8.67
C ILE A 188 5.88 -20.85 -8.69
N ASN A 189 5.06 -20.75 -9.75
CA ASN A 189 4.02 -19.73 -9.83
C ASN A 189 3.03 -19.83 -8.66
N ARG A 190 2.69 -21.05 -8.21
CA ARG A 190 1.88 -21.24 -7.00
C ARG A 190 2.57 -20.73 -5.74
N LEU A 191 3.87 -21.02 -5.55
CA LEU A 191 4.62 -20.54 -4.38
C LEU A 191 4.67 -19.02 -4.36
N VAL A 192 4.99 -18.39 -5.50
CA VAL A 192 4.99 -16.92 -5.67
C VAL A 192 3.63 -16.35 -5.32
N PHE A 193 2.55 -16.95 -5.82
CA PHE A 193 1.20 -16.50 -5.53
C PHE A 193 0.84 -16.63 -4.05
N CYS A 194 1.21 -17.73 -3.38
CA CYS A 194 0.98 -17.89 -1.94
C CYS A 194 1.71 -16.81 -1.12
N MET A 195 2.95 -16.47 -1.48
CA MET A 195 3.71 -15.40 -0.81
C MET A 195 3.07 -14.03 -1.03
N PHE A 196 2.62 -13.73 -2.26
CA PHE A 196 1.88 -12.49 -2.52
C PHE A 196 0.57 -12.45 -1.74
N ALA A 197 -0.23 -13.51 -1.80
CA ALA A 197 -1.53 -13.59 -1.17
C ALA A 197 -1.47 -13.45 0.36
N GLU A 198 -0.44 -13.96 1.03
CA GLU A 198 -0.30 -13.77 2.49
C GLU A 198 0.21 -12.38 2.88
N ASP A 199 0.93 -11.68 1.99
CA ASP A 199 1.43 -10.32 2.23
C ASP A 199 0.40 -9.23 1.94
N VAL A 200 -0.62 -9.53 1.12
CA VAL A 200 -1.79 -8.68 0.93
C VAL A 200 -3.02 -9.12 1.75
N ASP A 201 -2.81 -9.96 2.77
CA ASP A 201 -3.83 -10.46 3.71
C ASP A 201 -4.99 -11.28 3.07
N LEU A 202 -4.80 -11.82 1.86
CA LEU A 202 -5.72 -12.78 1.25
C LEU A 202 -5.58 -14.19 1.85
N LEU A 203 -4.35 -14.57 2.22
CA LEU A 203 -4.09 -15.76 3.03
C LEU A 203 -3.85 -15.35 4.49
N PRO A 204 -4.55 -15.96 5.45
CA PRO A 204 -4.50 -15.52 6.84
C PRO A 204 -3.16 -15.83 7.52
N ASN A 205 -2.80 -14.98 8.48
CA ASN A 205 -1.83 -15.27 9.54
C ASN A 205 -0.45 -15.79 9.07
N LYS A 206 0.01 -15.34 7.90
CA LYS A 206 1.27 -15.79 7.28
C LYS A 206 1.38 -17.31 7.22
N MET A 207 0.26 -17.98 6.88
CA MET A 207 0.15 -19.43 6.98
C MET A 207 1.15 -20.16 6.08
N PHE A 208 1.45 -19.61 4.91
CA PHE A 208 2.37 -20.23 3.96
C PHE A 208 3.81 -20.13 4.47
N LYS A 209 4.22 -18.96 4.96
CA LYS A 209 5.51 -18.79 5.63
C LYS A 209 5.67 -19.71 6.85
N ARG A 210 4.64 -19.82 7.70
CA ARG A 210 4.65 -20.72 8.87
C ARG A 210 4.75 -22.20 8.47
N MET A 211 4.10 -22.58 7.37
CA MET A 211 4.22 -23.93 6.79
C MET A 211 5.66 -24.21 6.34
N LEU A 212 6.32 -23.25 5.68
CA LEU A 212 7.73 -23.36 5.30
C LEU A 212 8.66 -23.43 6.53
N GLU A 213 8.39 -22.65 7.58
CA GLU A 213 9.16 -22.69 8.83
C GLU A 213 9.05 -24.05 9.53
N HIS A 214 7.85 -24.65 9.57
CA HIS A 214 7.66 -26.01 10.06
C HIS A 214 8.41 -27.02 9.18
N ALA A 215 8.24 -26.93 7.86
CA ALA A 215 8.89 -27.80 6.91
C ALA A 215 10.42 -27.69 6.93
N ALA A 216 10.99 -26.56 7.34
CA ALA A 216 12.43 -26.41 7.51
C ALA A 216 13.01 -27.38 8.56
N THR A 217 12.19 -27.81 9.53
CA THR A 217 12.57 -28.84 10.52
C THR A 217 12.17 -30.25 10.10
N ARG A 218 11.14 -30.37 9.24
CA ARG A 218 10.59 -31.64 8.73
C ARG A 218 10.27 -31.51 7.24
N PRO A 219 11.27 -31.62 6.35
CA PRO A 219 11.08 -31.40 4.92
C PRO A 219 10.05 -32.31 4.27
N ASP A 220 9.96 -33.55 4.75
CA ASP A 220 9.02 -34.56 4.22
C ASP A 220 7.55 -34.17 4.42
N ASP A 221 7.24 -33.30 5.39
CA ASP A 221 5.89 -32.80 5.62
C ASP A 221 5.46 -31.77 4.56
N PHE A 222 6.41 -31.11 3.86
CA PHE A 222 6.13 -29.99 2.97
C PHE A 222 5.10 -30.35 1.90
N GLN A 223 5.29 -31.48 1.22
CA GLN A 223 4.48 -31.82 0.06
C GLN A 223 3.01 -31.99 0.46
N ALA A 224 2.75 -32.71 1.55
CA ALA A 224 1.39 -32.94 2.05
C ALA A 224 0.73 -31.62 2.47
N LEU A 225 1.45 -30.79 3.22
CA LEU A 225 0.93 -29.49 3.69
C LEU A 225 0.63 -28.53 2.52
N ALA A 226 1.52 -28.48 1.52
CA ALA A 226 1.34 -27.64 0.34
C ALA A 226 0.17 -28.13 -0.52
N THR A 227 0.01 -29.44 -0.69
CA THR A 227 -1.15 -30.02 -1.40
C THR A 227 -2.47 -29.68 -0.70
N ASP A 228 -2.54 -29.80 0.63
CA ASP A 228 -3.74 -29.42 1.39
C ASP A 228 -4.08 -27.93 1.20
N LEU A 229 -3.06 -27.06 1.21
CA LEU A 229 -3.23 -25.64 0.94
C LEU A 229 -3.74 -25.38 -0.47
N PHE A 230 -3.11 -25.96 -1.51
CA PHE A 230 -3.52 -25.75 -2.89
C PHE A 230 -4.94 -26.26 -3.17
N LYS A 231 -5.33 -27.37 -2.55
CA LYS A 231 -6.69 -27.88 -2.59
C LYS A 231 -7.71 -26.92 -1.97
N ALA A 232 -7.37 -26.33 -0.82
CA ALA A 232 -8.21 -25.32 -0.19
C ALA A 232 -8.30 -24.05 -1.04
N MET A 233 -7.21 -23.66 -1.70
CA MET A 233 -7.21 -22.53 -2.63
C MET A 233 -8.02 -22.81 -3.91
N GLN A 234 -8.10 -24.07 -4.35
CA GLN A 234 -8.88 -24.46 -5.53
C GLN A 234 -10.39 -24.32 -5.36
N SER A 235 -10.92 -24.59 -4.17
CA SER A 235 -12.39 -24.68 -3.96
C SER A 235 -12.91 -23.92 -2.75
N GLY A 236 -12.03 -23.24 -2.01
CA GLY A 236 -12.32 -22.71 -0.69
C GLY A 236 -12.35 -23.84 0.34
N GLY A 237 -11.94 -23.55 1.57
CA GLY A 237 -11.92 -24.59 2.59
C GLY A 237 -11.14 -24.25 3.84
N ARG A 238 -10.73 -25.29 4.57
CA ARG A 238 -9.95 -25.15 5.80
C ARG A 238 -8.62 -25.85 5.67
N VAL A 239 -7.59 -25.20 6.18
CA VAL A 239 -6.25 -25.78 6.36
C VAL A 239 -5.92 -25.66 7.84
N GLY A 240 -5.91 -26.79 8.54
CA GLY A 240 -5.90 -26.80 10.01
C GLY A 240 -7.14 -26.09 10.58
N PHE A 241 -6.92 -24.98 11.29
CA PHE A 241 -7.99 -24.16 11.88
C PHE A 241 -8.27 -22.87 11.09
N GLU A 242 -7.49 -22.58 10.05
CA GLU A 242 -7.60 -21.36 9.25
C GLU A 242 -8.59 -21.57 8.09
N GLN A 243 -9.34 -20.52 7.76
CA GLN A 243 -10.25 -20.51 6.61
C GLN A 243 -9.50 -19.92 5.40
N VAL A 244 -9.51 -20.64 4.29
CA VAL A 244 -8.89 -20.23 3.02
C VAL A 244 -9.99 -19.97 2.01
N ALA A 245 -9.90 -18.81 1.35
CA ALA A 245 -10.82 -18.42 0.29
C ALA A 245 -10.58 -19.23 -0.98
N TRP A 246 -11.57 -19.25 -1.86
CA TRP A 246 -11.42 -19.80 -3.20
C TRP A 246 -10.65 -18.81 -4.09
N PHE A 247 -9.65 -19.30 -4.82
CA PHE A 247 -8.88 -18.54 -5.79
C PHE A 247 -9.21 -19.03 -7.20
N ASN A 248 -9.91 -18.18 -7.97
CA ASN A 248 -10.22 -18.42 -9.37
C ASN A 248 -9.04 -17.97 -10.26
N GLY A 249 -8.86 -18.57 -11.45
CA GLY A 249 -7.84 -18.14 -12.43
C GLY A 249 -6.93 -19.24 -12.99
N GLY A 250 -7.26 -20.51 -12.81
CA GLY A 250 -6.57 -21.63 -13.46
C GLY A 250 -5.28 -22.10 -12.78
N LEU A 251 -4.65 -21.26 -11.96
CA LEU A 251 -3.39 -21.57 -11.28
C LEU A 251 -3.50 -22.72 -10.27
N PHE A 252 -4.66 -22.86 -9.61
CA PHE A 252 -4.95 -23.91 -8.63
C PHE A 252 -5.95 -24.96 -9.16
N ASN A 253 -5.97 -25.20 -10.47
CA ASN A 253 -6.88 -26.21 -11.08
C ASN A 253 -6.58 -27.66 -10.67
N ASP A 254 -5.45 -27.90 -10.03
CA ASP A 254 -5.11 -29.12 -9.31
C ASP A 254 -4.39 -28.75 -8.00
N ASP A 255 -4.19 -29.74 -7.13
CA ASP A 255 -3.56 -29.64 -5.81
C ASP A 255 -2.11 -30.17 -5.80
N SER A 256 -1.50 -30.35 -6.98
CA SER A 256 -0.16 -30.95 -7.06
C SER A 256 0.91 -30.04 -6.44
N ALA A 257 1.68 -30.62 -5.53
CA ALA A 257 2.87 -30.01 -4.96
C ALA A 257 4.08 -30.90 -5.24
N LEU A 258 5.21 -30.29 -5.57
CA LEU A 258 6.48 -31.01 -5.69
C LEU A 258 7.12 -31.18 -4.32
N PRO A 259 7.78 -32.32 -4.04
CA PRO A 259 8.53 -32.48 -2.80
C PRO A 259 9.73 -31.53 -2.78
N LEU A 260 9.94 -30.86 -1.65
CA LEU A 260 11.06 -29.98 -1.41
C LEU A 260 11.96 -30.58 -0.33
N ASN A 261 13.27 -30.64 -0.59
CA ASN A 261 14.24 -31.03 0.43
C ASN A 261 14.62 -29.82 1.31
N ALA A 262 15.45 -30.05 2.33
CA ALA A 262 15.84 -29.02 3.29
C ALA A 262 16.44 -27.76 2.63
N ASP A 263 17.29 -27.92 1.61
CA ASP A 263 17.89 -26.78 0.90
C ASP A 263 16.84 -26.02 0.08
N ASP A 264 15.92 -26.73 -0.57
CA ASP A 264 14.86 -26.11 -1.38
C ASP A 264 13.91 -25.30 -0.49
N ILE A 265 13.60 -25.83 0.70
CA ILE A 265 12.81 -25.12 1.71
C ILE A 265 13.58 -23.90 2.19
N ALA A 266 14.90 -24.01 2.41
CA ALA A 266 15.72 -22.86 2.80
C ALA A 266 15.73 -21.75 1.73
N ILE A 267 15.83 -22.10 0.44
CA ILE A 267 15.71 -21.16 -0.69
C ILE A 267 14.32 -20.52 -0.70
N THR A 268 13.27 -21.32 -0.60
CA THR A 268 11.88 -20.86 -0.63
C THR A 268 11.56 -19.95 0.56
N LEU A 269 12.04 -20.30 1.75
CA LEU A 269 11.87 -19.52 2.97
C LEU A 269 12.66 -18.21 2.92
N LYS A 270 13.82 -18.18 2.24
CA LYS A 270 14.54 -16.93 1.99
C LYS A 270 13.68 -15.98 1.14
N ALA A 271 13.04 -16.48 0.10
CA ALA A 271 12.11 -15.69 -0.72
C ALA A 271 10.86 -15.27 0.07
N ALA A 272 10.27 -16.16 0.87
CA ALA A 272 9.09 -15.88 1.71
C ALA A 272 9.35 -14.90 2.89
N ARG A 273 10.62 -14.50 3.12
CA ARG A 273 10.98 -13.47 4.10
C ARG A 273 11.04 -12.08 3.52
N LEU A 274 11.06 -11.95 2.19
CA LEU A 274 10.93 -10.68 1.52
C LEU A 274 9.50 -10.15 1.72
N ASP A 275 9.34 -8.82 1.65
CA ASP A 275 8.03 -8.20 1.68
C ASP A 275 7.44 -8.20 0.26
N TRP A 276 6.49 -9.11 0.01
CA TRP A 276 5.88 -9.31 -1.30
C TRP A 276 4.89 -8.21 -1.68
N ALA A 277 4.49 -7.34 -0.74
CA ALA A 277 3.78 -6.11 -1.08
C ALA A 277 4.68 -5.10 -1.81
N GLU A 278 6.00 -5.22 -1.66
CA GLU A 278 7.01 -4.37 -2.30
C GLU A 278 7.64 -4.99 -3.56
N VAL A 279 7.28 -6.23 -3.90
CA VAL A 279 7.74 -6.91 -5.12
C VAL A 279 6.93 -6.41 -6.33
N ASP A 280 7.62 -6.07 -7.40
CA ASP A 280 7.00 -5.55 -8.61
C ASP A 280 6.31 -6.68 -9.42
N PRO A 281 5.13 -6.45 -10.04
CA PRO A 281 4.45 -7.44 -10.87
C PRO A 281 5.30 -8.00 -12.02
N SER A 282 6.33 -7.27 -12.46
CA SER A 282 7.35 -7.72 -13.42
C SER A 282 8.13 -8.96 -12.96
N ILE A 283 7.98 -9.39 -11.70
CA ILE A 283 8.57 -10.62 -11.17
C ILE A 283 8.28 -11.82 -12.08
N LEU A 284 7.05 -11.96 -12.58
CA LEU A 284 6.68 -13.08 -13.46
C LEU A 284 7.50 -13.07 -14.75
N GLY A 285 7.61 -11.91 -15.40
CA GLY A 285 8.44 -11.73 -16.59
C GLY A 285 9.91 -12.06 -16.31
N THR A 286 10.43 -11.54 -15.20
CA THR A 286 11.81 -11.78 -14.76
C THR A 286 12.08 -13.26 -14.49
N LEU A 287 11.12 -13.99 -13.91
CA LEU A 287 11.22 -15.43 -13.68
C LEU A 287 11.24 -16.23 -14.99
N PHE A 288 10.43 -15.84 -15.98
CA PHE A 288 10.47 -16.45 -17.32
C PHE A 288 11.81 -16.22 -18.02
N GLU A 289 12.32 -14.98 -17.99
CA GLU A 289 13.63 -14.65 -18.58
C GLU A 289 14.80 -15.38 -17.91
N ARG A 290 14.74 -15.51 -16.57
CA ARG A 290 15.82 -16.08 -15.75
C ARG A 290 15.74 -17.60 -15.57
N GLY A 291 14.80 -18.27 -16.25
CA GLY A 291 14.90 -19.71 -16.48
C GLY A 291 13.87 -20.58 -15.75
N LEU A 292 12.60 -20.18 -15.74
CA LEU A 292 11.49 -21.12 -15.47
C LEU A 292 11.39 -22.20 -16.56
N ASP A 293 11.54 -21.84 -17.84
CA ASP A 293 11.45 -22.75 -18.99
C ASP A 293 12.48 -22.36 -20.09
N PRO A 294 13.58 -23.12 -20.26
CA PRO A 294 14.62 -22.83 -21.25
C PRO A 294 14.14 -22.85 -22.71
N ASP A 295 13.15 -23.69 -23.03
CA ASP A 295 12.67 -23.85 -24.41
C ASP A 295 11.75 -22.68 -24.81
N LYS A 296 10.94 -22.20 -23.87
CA LYS A 296 10.12 -20.99 -24.06
C LYS A 296 10.92 -19.70 -24.14
N ARG A 297 12.17 -19.68 -23.65
CA ARG A 297 13.08 -18.52 -23.75
C ARG A 297 13.38 -18.14 -25.20
N SER A 298 13.51 -19.14 -26.09
CA SER A 298 13.83 -18.93 -27.51
C SER A 298 12.60 -18.60 -28.37
N GLN A 299 11.43 -19.14 -28.00
CA GLN A 299 10.22 -19.05 -28.82
C GLN A 299 9.43 -17.75 -28.61
N LEU A 300 9.52 -17.12 -27.43
CA LEU A 300 8.68 -15.96 -27.11
C LEU A 300 9.28 -14.61 -27.53
N GLY A 301 10.53 -14.55 -27.99
CA GLY A 301 11.24 -13.26 -28.09
C GLY A 301 11.15 -12.48 -26.77
N ALA A 302 11.13 -13.22 -25.65
CA ALA A 302 10.74 -12.77 -24.32
C ALA A 302 11.76 -11.81 -23.72
N HIS A 303 11.83 -10.61 -24.28
CA HIS A 303 12.18 -9.45 -23.52
C HIS A 303 10.88 -8.97 -22.89
N TYR A 304 10.77 -9.13 -21.58
CA TYR A 304 9.78 -8.42 -20.81
C TYR A 304 9.91 -6.93 -21.13
N THR A 305 8.82 -6.33 -21.59
CA THR A 305 8.76 -4.89 -21.83
C THR A 305 8.79 -4.22 -20.47
N ASP A 306 9.87 -3.49 -20.17
CA ASP A 306 9.99 -2.77 -18.90
C ASP A 306 8.82 -1.80 -18.68
N ARG A 307 8.54 -1.52 -17.41
CA ARG A 307 7.43 -0.65 -17.00
C ARG A 307 7.49 0.70 -17.70
N GLU A 308 8.67 1.29 -17.89
CA GLU A 308 8.83 2.58 -18.55
C GLU A 308 8.32 2.52 -20.00
N LYS A 309 8.72 1.49 -20.76
CA LYS A 309 8.22 1.25 -22.12
C LYS A 309 6.73 0.93 -22.18
N ILE A 310 6.19 0.19 -21.21
CA ILE A 310 4.74 -0.03 -21.10
C ILE A 310 4.04 1.33 -20.94
N MET A 311 4.53 2.16 -20.01
CA MET A 311 3.97 3.47 -19.74
C MET A 311 4.12 4.45 -20.91
N MET A 312 5.12 4.30 -21.80
CA MET A 312 5.19 5.10 -23.03
C MET A 312 3.97 4.93 -23.95
N ILE A 313 3.25 3.81 -23.83
CA ILE A 313 2.01 3.55 -24.59
C ILE A 313 0.79 3.80 -23.70
N VAL A 314 0.78 3.24 -22.49
CA VAL A 314 -0.35 3.34 -21.56
C VAL A 314 -0.62 4.81 -21.17
N ASP A 315 0.41 5.61 -20.92
CA ASP A 315 0.26 7.01 -20.53
C ASP A 315 -0.45 7.87 -21.59
N PRO A 316 0.02 7.96 -22.85
CA PRO A 316 -0.66 8.78 -23.86
C PRO A 316 -1.98 8.20 -24.37
N VAL A 317 -2.18 6.88 -24.33
CA VAL A 317 -3.37 6.22 -24.92
C VAL A 317 -4.51 6.07 -23.92
N ILE A 318 -4.20 5.86 -22.64
CA ILE A 318 -5.20 5.57 -21.61
C ILE A 318 -5.17 6.65 -20.53
N VAL A 319 -4.02 6.86 -19.88
CA VAL A 319 -3.93 7.70 -18.68
C VAL A 319 -4.26 9.16 -18.97
N ARG A 320 -3.59 9.78 -19.95
CA ARG A 320 -3.78 11.22 -20.25
C ARG A 320 -5.17 11.53 -20.77
N PRO A 321 -5.76 10.78 -21.73
CA PRO A 321 -7.13 11.02 -22.16
C PRO A 321 -8.13 10.91 -21.01
N TRP A 322 -8.01 9.88 -20.17
CA TRP A 322 -8.91 9.68 -19.04
C TRP A 322 -8.76 10.74 -17.95
N LEU A 323 -7.54 11.17 -17.65
CA LEU A 323 -7.32 12.27 -16.71
C LEU A 323 -7.91 13.58 -17.25
N ALA A 324 -7.83 13.83 -18.56
CA ALA A 324 -8.43 15.00 -19.17
C ALA A 324 -9.97 14.98 -19.10
N GLU A 325 -10.59 13.82 -19.40
CA GLU A 325 -12.03 13.62 -19.24
C GLU A 325 -12.46 13.78 -17.78
N TRP A 326 -11.67 13.24 -16.86
CA TRP A 326 -11.91 13.36 -15.43
C TRP A 326 -11.85 14.81 -14.95
N GLU A 327 -10.81 15.56 -15.29
CA GLU A 327 -10.68 16.96 -14.87
C GLU A 327 -11.79 17.85 -15.46
N ALA A 328 -12.27 17.54 -16.67
CA ALA A 328 -13.44 18.21 -17.25
C ALA A 328 -14.72 17.91 -16.46
N ALA A 329 -14.98 16.63 -16.15
CA ALA A 329 -16.14 16.22 -15.35
C ALA A 329 -16.09 16.83 -13.93
N LYS A 330 -14.92 16.76 -13.28
CA LYS A 330 -14.67 17.34 -11.96
C LYS A 330 -14.90 18.84 -11.93
N THR A 331 -14.47 19.57 -12.96
CA THR A 331 -14.74 21.01 -13.08
C THR A 331 -16.24 21.32 -13.19
N ALA A 332 -16.97 20.55 -13.99
CA ALA A 332 -18.43 20.70 -14.11
C ALA A 332 -19.15 20.42 -12.79
N ILE A 333 -18.75 19.34 -12.10
CA ILE A 333 -19.32 18.95 -10.81
C ILE A 333 -19.02 20.02 -9.75
N ALA A 334 -17.77 20.49 -9.64
CA ALA A 334 -17.39 21.55 -8.70
C ALA A 334 -18.20 22.84 -8.93
N SER A 335 -18.44 23.22 -10.18
CA SER A 335 -19.30 24.37 -10.49
C SER A 335 -20.74 24.20 -9.99
N SER A 336 -21.30 23.00 -10.14
CA SER A 336 -22.66 22.67 -9.67
C SER A 336 -22.73 22.63 -8.14
N VAL A 337 -21.68 22.12 -7.47
CA VAL A 337 -21.53 22.13 -6.02
C VAL A 337 -21.47 23.55 -5.47
N ASP A 338 -20.64 24.42 -6.04
CA ASP A 338 -20.51 25.82 -5.60
C ASP A 338 -21.81 26.60 -5.77
N LYS A 339 -22.55 26.36 -6.86
CA LYS A 339 -23.89 26.91 -7.07
C LYS A 339 -24.87 26.42 -6.00
N SER A 340 -24.77 25.16 -5.58
CA SER A 340 -25.58 24.64 -4.48
C SER A 340 -25.23 25.29 -3.14
N ARG A 341 -23.95 25.45 -2.82
CA ARG A 341 -23.48 26.07 -1.56
C ARG A 341 -23.89 27.54 -1.45
N THR A 342 -23.83 28.27 -2.56
CA THR A 342 -24.08 29.72 -2.61
C THR A 342 -25.55 30.09 -2.90
N ALA A 343 -26.40 29.12 -3.21
CA ALA A 343 -27.80 29.38 -3.54
C ALA A 343 -28.63 29.82 -2.31
N LYS A 344 -29.37 30.91 -2.49
CA LYS A 344 -30.16 31.56 -1.43
C LYS A 344 -31.52 30.90 -1.18
N SER A 345 -32.03 30.09 -2.10
CA SER A 345 -33.32 29.41 -1.97
C SER A 345 -33.16 27.89 -1.94
N ALA A 346 -34.00 27.21 -1.16
CA ALA A 346 -33.94 25.76 -1.02
C ALA A 346 -34.09 25.02 -2.36
N GLY A 347 -35.03 25.45 -3.22
CA GLY A 347 -35.22 24.84 -4.55
C GLY A 347 -34.03 25.02 -5.49
N ALA A 348 -33.32 26.16 -5.42
CA ALA A 348 -32.10 26.37 -6.21
C ALA A 348 -30.92 25.52 -5.69
N ARG A 349 -30.81 25.34 -4.37
CA ARG A 349 -29.82 24.44 -3.75
C ARG A 349 -30.03 22.99 -4.19
N THR A 350 -31.26 22.49 -4.08
CA THR A 350 -31.61 21.11 -4.48
C THR A 350 -31.34 20.89 -5.97
N LYS A 351 -31.77 21.81 -6.84
CA LYS A 351 -31.53 21.69 -8.28
C LYS A 351 -30.05 21.64 -8.66
N ALA A 352 -29.22 22.47 -8.02
CA ALA A 352 -27.78 22.49 -8.26
C ALA A 352 -27.07 21.24 -7.70
N HIS A 353 -27.55 20.72 -6.57
CA HIS A 353 -27.08 19.45 -6.01
C HIS A 353 -27.43 18.27 -6.94
N ASP A 354 -28.68 18.17 -7.38
CA ASP A 354 -29.13 17.13 -8.31
C ASP A 354 -28.35 17.14 -9.64
N GLN A 355 -28.00 18.35 -10.12
CA GLN A 355 -27.16 18.49 -11.31
C GLN A 355 -25.74 17.94 -11.08
N ALA A 356 -25.11 18.25 -9.95
CA ALA A 356 -23.80 17.72 -9.59
C ALA A 356 -23.82 16.18 -9.48
N VAL A 357 -24.88 15.60 -8.89
CA VAL A 357 -25.08 14.15 -8.82
C VAL A 357 -25.28 13.56 -10.22
N SER A 358 -26.02 14.24 -11.10
CA SER A 358 -26.22 13.79 -12.48
C SER A 358 -24.93 13.79 -13.29
N ASP A 359 -24.14 14.85 -13.18
CA ASP A 359 -22.85 14.98 -13.89
C ASP A 359 -21.86 13.90 -13.43
N TYR A 360 -21.84 13.62 -12.12
CA TYR A 360 -21.09 12.51 -11.54
C TYR A 360 -21.54 11.14 -12.07
N ARG A 361 -22.85 10.87 -12.08
CA ARG A 361 -23.40 9.60 -12.58
C ARG A 361 -23.18 9.43 -14.07
N ALA A 362 -23.19 10.51 -14.84
CA ALA A 362 -22.90 10.47 -16.27
C ALA A 362 -21.46 10.01 -16.50
N PHE A 363 -20.50 10.57 -15.77
CA PHE A 363 -19.10 10.15 -15.82
C PHE A 363 -18.90 8.71 -15.34
N SER A 364 -19.51 8.31 -14.21
CA SER A 364 -19.37 6.96 -13.67
C SER A 364 -19.98 5.86 -14.55
N ASN A 365 -20.97 6.21 -15.38
CA ASN A 365 -21.68 5.27 -16.25
C ASN A 365 -21.11 5.22 -17.68
N THR A 366 -20.04 5.96 -17.97
CA THR A 366 -19.34 5.85 -19.25
C THR A 366 -18.81 4.43 -19.41
N THR A 367 -18.96 3.85 -20.61
CA THR A 367 -18.74 2.41 -20.87
C THR A 367 -17.32 1.94 -20.53
N GLU A 368 -16.33 2.84 -20.57
CA GLU A 368 -14.95 2.58 -20.17
C GLU A 368 -14.77 2.40 -18.66
N PHE A 369 -15.56 3.07 -17.83
CA PHE A 369 -15.54 2.91 -16.37
C PHE A 369 -16.19 1.58 -15.93
N GLN A 370 -17.24 1.15 -16.63
CA GLN A 370 -17.94 -0.11 -16.36
C GLN A 370 -17.12 -1.35 -16.70
N LEU A 371 -16.28 -1.29 -17.74
CA LEU A 371 -15.37 -2.39 -18.11
C LEU A 371 -14.36 -2.72 -17.00
N TYR A 372 -13.93 -1.72 -16.23
CA TYR A 372 -12.95 -1.92 -15.17
C TYR A 372 -13.56 -2.23 -13.79
N ALA A 373 -14.75 -1.71 -13.48
CA ALA A 373 -15.46 -2.08 -12.24
C ALA A 373 -15.80 -3.58 -12.17
N HIS A 374 -15.91 -4.26 -13.32
CA HIS A 374 -16.12 -5.70 -13.43
C HIS A 374 -14.84 -6.57 -13.27
N LEU A 375 -13.65 -5.96 -13.18
CA LEU A 375 -12.39 -6.68 -12.95
C LEU A 375 -12.07 -6.88 -11.45
N THR A 376 -12.87 -6.31 -10.55
CA THR A 376 -12.93 -6.68 -9.13
C THR A 376 -13.88 -7.86 -8.93
N PRO A 377 -13.50 -8.94 -8.22
CA PRO A 377 -14.40 -10.06 -8.00
C PRO A 377 -15.61 -9.61 -7.17
N ILE A 378 -16.80 -9.63 -7.77
CA ILE A 378 -18.07 -9.55 -7.05
C ILE A 378 -18.55 -10.99 -6.90
N GLU A 379 -18.27 -11.60 -5.75
CA GLU A 379 -18.93 -12.84 -5.35
C GLU A 379 -20.34 -12.52 -4.86
N ASP A 380 -21.29 -13.31 -5.37
CA ASP A 380 -22.69 -13.37 -4.99
C ASP A 380 -23.55 -12.16 -5.37
N GLY A 381 -24.03 -12.14 -6.62
CA GLY A 381 -25.46 -12.07 -6.98
C GLY A 381 -26.32 -10.91 -6.44
N SER A 382 -25.74 -9.96 -5.73
CA SER A 382 -26.44 -8.92 -4.99
C SER A 382 -26.26 -7.61 -5.73
N PHE A 383 -27.38 -7.05 -6.16
CA PHE A 383 -27.47 -5.64 -6.49
C PHE A 383 -26.89 -4.83 -5.32
N VAL A 384 -26.04 -3.85 -5.62
CA VAL A 384 -25.70 -2.77 -4.68
C VAL A 384 -27.00 -2.34 -3.99
N PRO A 385 -27.10 -2.40 -2.65
CA PRO A 385 -28.35 -2.13 -1.98
C PRO A 385 -28.88 -0.76 -2.39
N LYS A 386 -30.12 -0.73 -2.90
CA LYS A 386 -30.88 0.48 -3.25
C LYS A 386 -31.08 1.47 -2.08
N THR A 387 -30.48 1.22 -0.92
CA THR A 387 -30.58 2.00 0.30
C THR A 387 -29.30 2.75 0.70
N ALA A 388 -28.18 2.59 -0.01
CA ALA A 388 -26.97 3.39 0.22
C ALA A 388 -26.98 4.77 -0.48
N PHE A 389 -27.99 5.06 -1.31
CA PHE A 389 -27.97 6.20 -2.24
C PHE A 389 -28.89 7.37 -1.90
N ASN A 390 -29.42 7.44 -0.66
CA ASN A 390 -30.23 8.58 -0.21
C ASN A 390 -29.41 9.67 0.51
N GLY A 391 -28.10 9.75 0.24
CA GLY A 391 -27.25 10.77 0.86
C GLY A 391 -25.84 10.82 0.28
N ILE A 392 -25.69 10.92 -1.05
CA ILE A 392 -24.41 11.29 -1.64
C ILE A 392 -24.10 12.72 -1.22
N ASP A 393 -23.10 12.85 -0.35
CA ASP A 393 -22.39 14.11 -0.13
C ASP A 393 -21.46 14.32 -1.33
N LEU A 394 -21.53 15.50 -1.96
CA LEU A 394 -20.90 15.77 -3.25
C LEU A 394 -19.36 15.86 -3.19
N ASP A 395 -18.77 15.59 -2.03
CA ASP A 395 -17.34 15.44 -1.81
C ASP A 395 -16.79 14.06 -2.28
N GLU A 396 -17.66 13.10 -2.62
CA GLU A 396 -17.28 11.74 -3.09
C GLU A 396 -16.71 11.69 -4.51
N VAL A 397 -16.74 12.80 -5.25
CA VAL A 397 -16.21 12.92 -6.61
C VAL A 397 -14.71 12.58 -6.62
N GLY A 398 -13.95 12.96 -5.59
CA GLY A 398 -12.52 12.59 -5.47
C GLY A 398 -12.24 11.08 -5.43
N SER A 399 -13.19 10.26 -4.97
CA SER A 399 -13.00 8.83 -4.73
C SER A 399 -12.93 7.98 -6.00
N LEU A 400 -13.58 8.41 -7.09
CA LEU A 400 -13.53 7.70 -8.37
C LEU A 400 -12.22 7.93 -9.13
N GLY A 401 -11.59 9.09 -8.95
CA GLY A 401 -10.22 9.31 -9.42
C GLY A 401 -9.24 8.29 -8.81
N HIS A 402 -9.53 7.82 -7.59
CA HIS A 402 -8.76 6.78 -6.91
C HIS A 402 -8.97 5.39 -7.52
N LEU A 403 -10.15 5.10 -8.07
CA LEU A 403 -10.39 3.88 -8.83
C LEU A 403 -9.61 3.91 -10.15
N VAL A 404 -9.68 5.01 -10.90
CA VAL A 404 -8.94 5.18 -12.17
C VAL A 404 -7.43 5.13 -11.95
N VAL A 405 -6.89 5.83 -10.95
CA VAL A 405 -5.45 5.83 -10.62
C VAL A 405 -4.98 4.49 -10.05
N SER A 406 -5.81 3.79 -9.26
CA SER A 406 -5.48 2.44 -8.77
C SER A 406 -5.52 1.39 -9.88
N LEU A 407 -6.46 1.49 -10.82
CA LEU A 407 -6.52 0.65 -12.01
C LEU A 407 -5.32 0.87 -12.94
N ILE A 408 -4.85 2.11 -13.05
CA ILE A 408 -3.61 2.47 -13.78
C ILE A 408 -2.34 2.00 -13.04
N ARG A 409 -2.38 1.84 -11.70
CA ARG A 409 -1.28 1.27 -10.93
C ARG A 409 -1.19 -0.25 -11.04
N ILE A 410 -2.30 -0.92 -11.33
CA ILE A 410 -2.40 -2.39 -11.47
C ILE A 410 -2.06 -2.86 -12.90
N ALA A 411 -2.21 -1.99 -13.90
CA ALA A 411 -1.63 -2.16 -15.24
C ALA A 411 -0.13 -1.77 -15.28
#